data_AF-A0A2A4XRZ8-F1
#
_entry.id   AF-A0A2A4XRZ8-F1
#
_cell.length_a   1.000
_cell.length_b   1.000
_cell.length_c   1.000
_cell.angle_alpha   90.00
_cell.angle_beta   90.00
_cell.angle_gamma   90.00
#
_symmetry.space_group_name_H-M   'P 1'
#
loop_
_entity.id
_entity.type
_entity.pdbx_description
1 polymer ?
#
loop_
_entity_poly.entity_id
_entity_poly.type
_entity_poly.pdbx_seq_one_letter_code
_entity_poly.pdbx_strand_id
1 'polypeptide(L)'
;MTEKPEILALQQSYATCRMHQEALCEALIDLAQRDLTEKMLQNLDKQQRRLLDQFTYRYIRLQDDIGNRLMKAVLLALEEDIAAMPVIDRLNRLEQLEWLPSAEEWMELRKIRNDFTHEYPETMK
;
A
#
# COMPACT_ATOMS: atom_id res chain seq x y z
N MET A 1 28.97 -12.01 -12.51
CA MET A 1 28.78 -10.58 -12.16
C MET A 1 27.78 -10.55 -11.02
N THR A 2 28.18 -10.06 -9.84
CA THR A 2 27.27 -9.85 -8.71
C THR A 2 26.39 -8.64 -9.00
N GLU A 3 25.08 -8.76 -8.83
CA GLU A 3 24.15 -7.64 -8.97
C GLU A 3 24.46 -6.54 -7.94
N LYS A 4 24.29 -5.27 -8.34
CA LYS A 4 24.46 -4.12 -7.43
C LYS A 4 23.48 -4.24 -6.25
N PRO A 5 23.87 -3.83 -5.03
CA PRO A 5 23.02 -3.96 -3.83
C PRO A 5 21.67 -3.23 -3.96
N GLU A 6 21.62 -2.11 -4.68
CA GLU A 6 20.41 -1.34 -4.95
C GLU A 6 19.40 -2.13 -5.80
N ILE A 7 19.91 -2.90 -6.77
CA ILE A 7 19.08 -3.76 -7.64
C ILE A 7 18.49 -4.91 -6.84
N LEU A 8 19.29 -5.55 -5.97
CA LEU A 8 18.81 -6.61 -5.09
C LEU A 8 17.72 -6.09 -4.12
N ALA A 9 17.93 -4.90 -3.54
CA ALA A 9 16.95 -4.26 -2.67
C ALA A 9 15.64 -3.94 -3.40
N LEU A 10 15.73 -3.45 -4.65
CA LEU A 10 14.58 -3.22 -5.52
C LEU A 10 13.82 -4.51 -5.81
N GLN A 11 14.50 -5.57 -6.23
CA GLN A 11 13.89 -6.87 -6.51
C GLN A 11 13.18 -7.43 -5.28
N GLN A 12 13.81 -7.38 -4.10
CA GLN A 12 13.22 -7.88 -2.86
C GLN A 12 11.99 -7.06 -2.44
N SER A 13 12.07 -5.73 -2.53
CA SER A 13 10.94 -4.85 -2.20
C SER A 13 9.77 -5.06 -3.18
N TYR A 14 10.08 -5.23 -4.47
CA TYR A 14 9.08 -5.51 -5.49
C TYR A 14 8.38 -6.84 -5.24
N ALA A 15 9.13 -7.92 -4.97
CA ALA A 15 8.56 -9.23 -4.66
C ALA A 15 7.64 -9.19 -3.42
N THR A 16 8.03 -8.43 -2.39
CA THR A 16 7.20 -8.24 -1.19
C THR A 16 5.89 -7.52 -1.52
N CYS A 17 5.97 -6.42 -2.29
CA CYS A 17 4.77 -5.68 -2.73
C CYS A 17 3.86 -6.56 -3.59
N ARG A 18 4.42 -7.36 -4.50
CA ARG A 18 3.67 -8.30 -5.34
C ARG A 18 2.87 -9.30 -4.52
N MET A 19 3.47 -9.90 -3.50
CA MET A 19 2.78 -10.82 -2.60
C MET A 19 1.60 -10.15 -1.88
N HIS A 20 1.77 -8.90 -1.41
CA HIS A 20 0.69 -8.16 -0.77
C HIS A 20 -0.39 -7.74 -1.74
N GLN A 21 -0.01 -7.34 -2.97
CA GLN A 21 -0.93 -7.03 -4.04
C GLN A 21 -1.80 -8.24 -4.40
N GLU A 22 -1.20 -9.40 -4.62
CA GLU A 22 -1.91 -10.64 -4.98
C GLU A 22 -2.97 -10.99 -3.91
N ALA A 23 -2.57 -11.02 -2.65
CA ALA A 23 -3.49 -11.29 -1.54
C ALA A 23 -4.59 -10.20 -1.38
N LEU A 24 -4.27 -8.93 -1.65
CA LEU A 24 -5.25 -7.84 -1.60
C LEU A 24 -6.26 -7.97 -2.74
N CYS A 25 -5.80 -8.30 -3.95
CA CYS A 25 -6.66 -8.53 -5.11
C CYS A 25 -7.62 -9.70 -4.88
N GLU A 26 -7.15 -10.81 -4.30
CA GLU A 26 -8.00 -11.93 -3.90
C GLU A 26 -9.08 -11.49 -2.90
N ALA A 27 -8.69 -10.76 -1.85
CA ALA A 27 -9.65 -10.25 -0.87
C ALA A 27 -10.69 -9.31 -1.50
N LEU A 28 -10.27 -8.45 -2.44
CA LEU A 28 -11.17 -7.56 -3.18
C LEU A 28 -12.16 -8.32 -4.07
N ILE A 29 -11.70 -9.38 -4.75
CA ILE A 29 -12.58 -10.25 -5.56
C ILE A 29 -13.64 -10.91 -4.66
N ASP A 30 -13.22 -11.46 -3.53
CA ASP A 30 -14.12 -12.09 -2.56
C ASP A 30 -15.10 -11.09 -1.93
N LEU A 31 -14.68 -9.83 -1.73
CA LEU A 31 -15.55 -8.75 -1.25
C LEU A 31 -16.54 -8.31 -2.32
N ALA A 32 -16.12 -8.21 -3.58
CA ALA A 32 -16.98 -7.80 -4.70
C ALA A 32 -18.10 -8.81 -4.99
N GLN A 33 -17.92 -10.08 -4.63
CA GLN A 33 -18.98 -11.10 -4.69
C GLN A 33 -20.05 -10.94 -3.60
N ARG A 34 -19.84 -10.05 -2.63
CA ARG A 34 -20.76 -9.80 -1.52
C ARG A 34 -21.53 -8.51 -1.75
N ASP A 35 -22.74 -8.49 -1.24
CA ASP A 35 -23.56 -7.28 -1.23
C ASP A 35 -23.15 -6.41 -0.03
N LEU A 36 -22.31 -5.39 -0.29
CA LEU A 36 -21.78 -4.45 0.70
C LEU A 36 -22.84 -3.43 1.13
N THR A 37 -23.94 -3.94 1.68
CA THR A 37 -25.05 -3.13 2.21
C THR A 37 -24.80 -2.74 3.66
N GLU A 38 -25.45 -1.66 4.09
CA GLU A 38 -25.45 -1.26 5.51
C GLU A 38 -25.86 -2.41 6.44
N LYS A 39 -26.88 -3.18 6.06
CA LYS A 39 -27.36 -4.34 6.82
C LYS A 39 -26.30 -5.42 6.99
N MET A 40 -25.47 -5.65 5.96
CA MET A 40 -24.36 -6.60 6.00
C MET A 40 -23.26 -6.11 6.95
N LEU A 41 -22.89 -4.83 6.88
CA LEU A 41 -21.89 -4.24 7.77
C LEU A 41 -22.35 -4.24 9.25
N GLN A 42 -23.65 -4.09 9.51
CA GLN A 42 -24.20 -4.20 10.86
C GLN A 42 -24.22 -5.63 11.42
N ASN A 43 -24.20 -6.66 10.56
CA ASN A 43 -24.37 -8.06 10.95
C ASN A 43 -23.30 -8.98 10.33
N LEU A 44 -22.02 -8.58 10.46
CA LEU A 44 -20.92 -9.35 9.90
C LEU A 44 -20.79 -10.72 10.58
N ASP A 45 -20.88 -11.78 9.79
CA ASP A 45 -20.52 -13.13 10.22
C ASP A 45 -18.99 -13.27 10.40
N LYS A 46 -18.56 -14.40 10.97
CA LYS A 46 -17.15 -14.64 11.27
C LYS A 46 -16.26 -14.66 10.01
N GLN A 47 -16.78 -15.10 8.87
CA GLN A 47 -16.02 -15.15 7.62
C GLN A 47 -15.90 -13.76 6.99
N GLN A 48 -17.00 -12.98 7.01
CA GLN A 48 -17.04 -11.60 6.54
C GLN A 48 -16.09 -10.70 7.32
N ARG A 49 -16.07 -10.79 8.66
CA ARG A 49 -15.11 -10.03 9.48
C ARG A 49 -13.67 -10.35 9.11
N ARG A 50 -13.32 -11.65 9.03
CA ARG A 50 -11.97 -12.07 8.64
C ARG A 50 -11.56 -11.56 7.26
N LEU A 51 -12.50 -11.51 6.32
CA LEU A 51 -12.24 -11.01 4.98
C LEU A 51 -11.95 -9.50 4.99
N LEU A 52 -12.74 -8.72 5.73
CA LEU A 52 -12.48 -7.28 5.92
C LEU A 52 -11.16 -7.03 6.64
N ASP A 53 -10.86 -7.78 7.70
CA ASP A 53 -9.58 -7.70 8.42
C ASP A 53 -8.40 -8.00 7.49
N GLN A 54 -8.54 -9.04 6.64
CA GLN A 54 -7.52 -9.40 5.66
C GLN A 54 -7.33 -8.29 4.62
N PHE A 55 -8.41 -7.76 4.06
CA PHE A 55 -8.37 -6.63 3.13
C PHE A 55 -7.64 -5.44 3.76
N THR A 56 -8.07 -4.98 4.94
CA THR A 56 -7.49 -3.83 5.64
C THR A 56 -6.01 -4.04 5.93
N TYR A 57 -5.65 -5.22 6.46
CA TYR A 57 -4.26 -5.56 6.73
C TYR A 57 -3.40 -5.55 5.46
N ARG A 58 -3.87 -6.16 4.37
CA ARG A 58 -3.12 -6.24 3.11
C ARG A 58 -2.99 -4.88 2.45
N TYR A 59 -4.03 -4.05 2.49
CA TYR A 59 -3.97 -2.68 1.99
C TYR A 59 -2.92 -1.84 2.75
N ILE A 60 -2.94 -1.87 4.09
CA ILE A 60 -1.95 -1.18 4.93
C ILE A 60 -0.53 -1.63 4.57
N ARG A 61 -0.30 -2.95 4.54
CA ARG A 61 1.02 -3.52 4.25
C ARG A 61 1.53 -3.16 2.87
N LEU A 62 0.68 -3.28 1.85
CA LEU A 62 1.05 -2.93 0.49
C LEU A 62 1.44 -1.46 0.38
N GLN A 63 0.63 -0.56 0.92
CA GLN A 63 0.93 0.87 0.84
C GLN A 63 2.23 1.23 1.58
N ASP A 64 2.42 0.65 2.78
CA ASP A 64 3.64 0.88 3.56
C ASP A 64 4.90 0.37 2.87
N ASP A 65 4.87 -0.83 2.29
CA ASP A 65 6.02 -1.39 1.59
C ASP A 65 6.30 -0.64 0.29
N ILE A 66 5.28 -0.23 -0.46
CA ILE A 66 5.50 0.60 -1.65
C ILE A 66 6.11 1.95 -1.26
N GLY A 67 5.46 2.68 -0.36
CA GLY A 67 5.84 4.06 -0.01
C GLY A 67 7.16 4.18 0.74
N ASN A 68 7.47 3.22 1.62
CA ASN A 68 8.67 3.30 2.46
C ASN A 68 9.87 2.56 1.89
N ARG A 69 9.67 1.58 1.01
CA ARG A 69 10.73 0.71 0.50
C ARG A 69 10.82 0.73 -1.01
N LEU A 70 9.74 0.38 -1.73
CA LEU A 70 9.81 0.22 -3.19
C LEU A 70 10.16 1.53 -3.88
N MET A 71 9.42 2.58 -3.60
CA MET A 71 9.64 3.91 -4.19
C MET A 71 11.07 4.43 -3.97
N LYS A 72 11.64 4.15 -2.78
CA LYS A 72 13.04 4.52 -2.49
C LYS A 72 14.03 3.65 -3.27
N ALA A 73 13.82 2.33 -3.26
CA ALA A 73 14.69 1.38 -3.94
C ALA A 73 14.71 1.62 -5.46
N VAL A 74 13.57 2.00 -6.03
CA VAL A 74 13.42 2.42 -7.43
C VAL A 74 14.31 3.62 -7.76
N LEU A 75 14.24 4.71 -6.98
CA LEU A 75 15.07 5.89 -7.21
C LEU A 75 16.56 5.64 -6.96
N LEU A 76 16.91 4.83 -5.95
CA LEU A 76 18.30 4.43 -5.69
C LEU A 76 18.87 3.56 -6.83
N ALA A 77 18.06 2.68 -7.41
CA ALA A 77 18.45 1.88 -8.57
C ALA A 77 18.69 2.72 -9.83
N LEU A 78 18.06 3.91 -9.91
CA LEU A 78 18.33 4.93 -10.92
C LEU A 78 19.55 5.83 -10.57
N GLU A 79 20.26 5.53 -9.49
CA GLU A 79 21.40 6.30 -8.99
C GLU A 79 21.03 7.74 -8.55
N GLU A 80 19.78 7.98 -8.15
CA GLU A 80 19.36 9.27 -7.58
C GLU A 80 19.73 9.40 -6.09
N ASP A 81 20.20 10.59 -5.69
CA ASP A 81 20.44 10.91 -4.28
C ASP A 81 19.14 11.30 -3.58
N ILE A 82 18.53 10.34 -2.90
CA ILE A 82 17.26 10.52 -2.19
C ILE A 82 17.42 10.70 -0.68
N ALA A 83 18.66 10.81 -0.16
CA ALA A 83 18.92 10.76 1.28
C ALA A 83 18.26 11.94 2.02
N ALA A 84 18.31 13.13 1.42
CA ALA A 84 17.69 14.33 1.94
C ALA A 84 16.25 14.54 1.46
N MET A 85 15.73 13.71 0.54
CA MET A 85 14.42 13.93 -0.06
C MET A 85 13.27 13.61 0.92
N PRO A 86 12.40 14.58 1.21
CA PRO A 86 11.09 14.35 1.80
C PRO A 86 10.26 13.33 1.00
N VAL A 87 9.22 12.76 1.64
CA VAL A 87 8.32 11.81 0.97
C VAL A 87 7.67 12.43 -0.26
N ILE A 88 7.15 13.66 -0.14
CA ILE A 88 6.46 14.35 -1.24
C ILE A 88 7.37 14.57 -2.45
N ASP A 89 8.64 14.90 -2.22
CA ASP A 89 9.60 15.13 -3.31
C ASP A 89 9.91 13.83 -4.05
N ARG A 90 10.01 12.69 -3.34
CA ARG A 90 10.13 11.38 -4.00
C ARG A 90 8.90 11.02 -4.83
N LEU A 91 7.71 11.34 -4.36
CA LEU A 91 6.47 11.09 -5.11
C LEU A 91 6.41 11.95 -6.37
N ASN A 92 6.67 13.26 -6.25
CA ASN A 92 6.75 14.17 -7.38
C ASN A 92 7.80 13.72 -8.40
N ARG A 93 8.93 13.19 -7.91
CA ARG A 93 9.98 12.66 -8.78
C ARG A 93 9.52 11.42 -9.56
N LEU A 94 8.84 10.49 -8.89
CA LEU A 94 8.27 9.31 -9.53
C LEU A 94 7.15 9.64 -10.51
N GLU A 95 6.39 10.71 -10.25
CA GLU A 95 5.39 11.24 -11.18
C GLU A 95 6.03 11.86 -12.43
N GLN A 96 7.10 12.64 -12.27
CA GLN A 96 7.89 13.14 -13.41
C GLN A 96 8.51 12.03 -14.27
N LEU A 97 8.82 10.89 -13.66
CA LEU A 97 9.31 9.68 -14.34
C LEU A 97 8.19 8.85 -14.97
N GLU A 98 6.93 9.25 -14.81
CA GLU A 98 5.72 8.53 -15.25
C GLU A 98 5.56 7.14 -14.60
N TRP A 99 6.22 6.91 -13.47
CA TRP A 99 6.16 5.64 -12.72
C TRP A 99 5.11 5.69 -11.60
N LEU A 100 4.69 6.89 -11.22
CA LEU A 100 3.53 7.14 -10.37
C LEU A 100 2.53 8.00 -11.17
N PRO A 101 1.27 7.59 -11.32
CA PRO A 101 0.30 8.39 -12.07
C PRO A 101 0.03 9.78 -11.46
N SER A 102 0.04 9.88 -10.13
CA SER A 102 -0.16 11.14 -9.40
C SER A 102 0.39 11.04 -7.98
N ALA A 103 1.24 12.00 -7.59
CA ALA A 103 1.71 12.15 -6.22
C ALA A 103 0.57 12.56 -5.26
N GLU A 104 -0.38 13.37 -5.75
CA GLU A 104 -1.54 13.80 -4.99
C GLU A 104 -2.47 12.62 -4.67
N GLU A 105 -2.82 11.81 -5.67
CA GLU A 105 -3.65 10.61 -5.47
C GLU A 105 -2.99 9.63 -4.50
N TRP A 106 -1.66 9.46 -4.60
CA TRP A 106 -0.92 8.64 -3.64
C TRP A 106 -1.07 9.16 -2.20
N MET A 107 -1.02 10.47 -2.02
CA MET A 107 -1.18 11.10 -0.70
C MET A 107 -2.61 10.94 -0.15
N GLU A 108 -3.63 10.99 -1.01
CA GLU A 108 -5.03 10.68 -0.65
C GLU A 108 -5.16 9.22 -0.17
N LEU A 109 -4.64 8.25 -0.93
CA LEU A 109 -4.60 6.85 -0.52
C LEU A 109 -3.84 6.67 0.81
N ARG A 110 -2.78 7.45 1.02
CA ARG A 110 -2.04 7.41 2.28
C ARG A 110 -2.85 7.91 3.48
N LYS A 111 -3.78 8.86 3.29
CA LYS A 111 -4.72 9.28 4.35
C LYS A 111 -5.67 8.14 4.72
N ILE A 112 -6.27 7.47 3.73
CA ILE A 112 -7.16 6.31 3.95
C ILE A 112 -6.43 5.22 4.74
N ARG A 113 -5.17 4.93 4.40
CA ARG A 113 -4.35 3.98 5.18
C ARG A 113 -4.19 4.44 6.63
N ASN A 114 -3.91 5.72 6.84
CA ASN A 114 -3.74 6.24 8.20
C ASN A 114 -5.02 6.05 9.00
N ASP A 115 -6.19 6.26 8.40
CA ASP A 115 -7.48 6.07 9.08
C ASP A 115 -7.66 4.62 9.54
N PHE A 116 -7.33 3.64 8.69
CA PHE A 116 -7.35 2.22 9.08
C PHE A 116 -6.39 1.85 10.22
N THR A 117 -5.32 2.62 10.42
CA THR A 117 -4.37 2.40 11.54
C THR A 117 -4.76 3.14 12.81
N HIS A 118 -5.61 4.16 12.72
CA HIS A 118 -6.04 4.97 13.87
C HIS A 118 -7.43 4.57 14.40
N GLU A 119 -8.18 3.71 13.71
CA GLU A 119 -9.47 3.20 14.20
C GLU A 119 -9.31 1.99 15.12
N TYR A 120 -9.27 2.24 16.44
CA TYR A 120 -9.90 1.50 17.57
C TYR A 120 -9.52 2.23 18.89
N PRO A 121 -10.39 2.61 19.84
CA PRO A 121 -11.78 3.07 19.87
C PRO A 121 -11.91 4.46 20.57
N GLU A 122 -11.80 5.59 19.86
CA GLU A 122 -12.03 6.93 20.47
C GLU A 122 -13.37 7.56 20.05
N THR A 123 -14.07 6.96 19.08
CA THR A 123 -15.33 7.49 18.53
C THR A 123 -16.60 6.82 19.05
N MET A 124 -16.52 6.00 20.11
CA MET A 124 -17.68 5.71 20.97
C MET A 124 -17.71 6.71 22.13
N LYS A 125 -18.20 7.93 21.87
CA LYS A 125 -18.70 8.86 22.88
C LYS A 125 -20.08 9.35 22.48
#